data_AF-A0A5B7TNC4-F1
#
_entry.id   AF-A0A5B7TNC4-F1
#
_cell.length_a   1.000
_cell.length_b   1.000
_cell.length_c   1.000
_cell.angle_alpha   90.00
_cell.angle_beta   90.00
_cell.angle_gamma   90.00
#
_symmetry.space_group_name_H-M   'P 1'
#
loop_
_entity.id
_entity.type
_entity.pdbx_description
1 polymer ?
#
loop_
_entity_poly.entity_id
_entity_poly.type
_entity_poly.pdbx_seq_one_letter_code
_entity_poly.pdbx_strand_id
1 'polypeptide(L)'
;MKYLIVVLFLVFPLSLLSQNNGESFHLNSMAISPGIYFDNSTSGLVINGELSFAYKSNLFTFSATTGSEVNFFDNHDNFYSLNLLYGREFSMGRKFIIDAHAGIGYFSFKSTRYHWEGDESILIDSPRNTIGLPVSARVRYKFNDLISLGLKFEENFNSVNSVFNTGIIVQWNFKKRK
;
A
#
# COMPACT_ATOMS: atom_id res chain seq x y z
N MET A 1 -14.14 -15.40 6.49
CA MET A 1 -13.56 -16.69 6.03
C MET A 1 -13.39 -16.83 4.52
N LYS A 2 -14.32 -16.37 3.67
CA LYS A 2 -14.22 -16.56 2.19
C LYS A 2 -12.92 -16.02 1.56
N TYR A 3 -12.45 -14.84 2.00
CA TYR A 3 -11.22 -14.23 1.46
C TYR A 3 -9.91 -14.83 1.99
N LEU A 4 -9.95 -15.49 3.16
CA LEU A 4 -8.78 -16.16 3.75
C LEU A 4 -8.34 -17.35 2.88
N ILE A 5 -9.30 -18.08 2.31
CA ILE A 5 -9.05 -19.21 1.42
C ILE A 5 -8.38 -18.73 0.14
N VAL A 6 -8.80 -17.60 -0.43
CA VAL A 6 -8.21 -17.05 -1.66
C VAL A 6 -6.76 -16.61 -1.42
N VAL A 7 -6.48 -15.96 -0.27
CA VAL A 7 -5.10 -15.59 0.12
C VAL A 7 -4.24 -16.84 0.33
N LEU A 8 -4.74 -17.86 1.03
CA LEU A 8 -4.04 -19.14 1.19
C LEU A 8 -3.77 -19.84 -0.14
N PHE A 9 -4.73 -19.79 -1.07
CA PHE A 9 -4.63 -20.41 -2.39
C PHE A 9 -3.68 -19.65 -3.33
N LEU A 10 -3.46 -18.36 -3.13
CA LEU A 10 -2.46 -17.58 -3.86
C LEU A 10 -1.05 -17.74 -3.26
N VAL A 11 -0.94 -17.91 -1.94
CA VAL A 11 0.35 -18.06 -1.25
C VAL A 11 0.94 -19.46 -1.41
N PHE A 12 0.09 -20.50 -1.52
CA PHE A 12 0.53 -21.90 -1.61
C PHE A 12 1.28 -22.26 -2.92
N PRO A 13 0.86 -21.83 -4.12
CA PRO A 13 1.64 -22.05 -5.34
C PRO A 13 2.97 -21.30 -5.33
N LEU A 14 3.02 -20.11 -4.72
CA LEU A 14 4.25 -19.32 -4.59
C LEU A 14 5.28 -20.02 -3.69
N SER A 15 4.85 -20.74 -2.65
CA SER A 15 5.75 -21.51 -1.78
C SER A 15 6.24 -22.80 -2.44
N LEU A 16 5.48 -23.39 -3.37
CA LEU A 16 5.92 -24.54 -4.18
C LEU A 16 6.93 -24.12 -5.26
N LEU A 17 6.72 -22.97 -5.92
CA LEU A 17 7.67 -22.41 -6.90
C LEU A 17 9.00 -21.96 -6.27
N SER A 18 9.03 -21.72 -4.95
CA SER A 18 10.25 -21.40 -4.20
C SER A 18 11.23 -22.58 -4.08
N GLN A 19 10.84 -23.82 -4.36
CA GLN A 19 11.64 -25.01 -4.01
C GLN A 19 12.58 -25.51 -5.12
N ASN A 20 12.54 -24.95 -6.34
CA ASN A 20 13.34 -25.46 -7.47
C ASN A 20 14.36 -24.42 -8.00
N ASN A 21 15.64 -24.68 -7.74
CA ASN A 21 16.87 -24.13 -8.34
C ASN A 21 17.20 -22.63 -8.27
N GLY A 22 18.28 -22.32 -7.53
CA GLY A 22 19.19 -21.15 -7.64
C GLY A 22 18.66 -19.78 -7.23
N GLU A 23 17.46 -19.42 -7.70
CA GLU A 23 16.82 -18.13 -7.47
C GLU A 23 15.38 -18.35 -7.03
N SER A 24 15.19 -18.56 -5.72
CA SER A 24 13.89 -18.81 -5.14
C SER A 24 13.12 -17.52 -4.84
N PHE A 25 11.80 -17.60 -5.06
CA PHE A 25 10.84 -16.62 -4.53
C PHE A 25 10.92 -16.63 -3.01
N HIS A 26 11.19 -15.49 -2.39
CA HIS A 26 11.31 -15.41 -0.93
C HIS A 26 10.68 -14.13 -0.39
N LEU A 27 10.24 -14.18 0.87
CA LEU A 27 9.82 -13.00 1.59
C LEU A 27 11.02 -12.05 1.72
N ASN A 28 10.89 -10.84 1.19
CA ASN A 28 11.93 -9.82 1.16
C ASN A 28 11.79 -8.86 2.34
N SER A 29 10.60 -8.34 2.57
CA SER A 29 10.38 -7.34 3.62
C SER A 29 8.93 -7.21 4.06
N MET A 30 8.77 -6.66 5.25
CA MET A 30 7.51 -6.13 5.77
C MET A 30 7.70 -4.65 6.07
N ALA A 31 6.71 -3.82 5.80
CA ALA A 31 6.81 -2.39 6.09
C ALA A 31 5.50 -1.77 6.58
N ILE A 32 5.64 -0.72 7.37
CA ILE A 32 4.55 0.15 7.78
C ILE A 32 4.94 1.59 7.43
N SER A 33 3.99 2.37 6.90
CA SER A 33 4.22 3.77 6.56
C SER A 33 3.04 4.65 6.97
N PRO A 34 3.07 5.26 8.17
CA PRO A 34 2.19 6.37 8.49
C PRO A 34 2.55 7.60 7.65
N GLY A 35 1.56 8.40 7.31
CA GLY A 35 1.78 9.58 6.49
C GLY A 35 0.53 10.44 6.33
N ILE A 36 0.57 11.23 5.28
CA ILE A 36 -0.51 12.09 4.83
C ILE A 36 -0.92 11.71 3.41
N TYR A 37 -2.19 11.88 3.09
CA TYR A 37 -2.68 11.79 1.71
C TYR A 37 -3.27 13.13 1.27
N PHE A 38 -3.30 13.31 -0.03
CA PHE A 38 -3.88 14.43 -0.75
C PHE A 38 -4.71 13.88 -1.90
N ASP A 39 -5.89 14.44 -2.08
CA ASP A 39 -6.69 14.24 -3.28
C ASP A 39 -7.09 15.59 -3.89
N ASN A 40 -7.98 15.58 -4.89
CA ASN A 40 -8.37 16.81 -5.60
C ASN A 40 -9.10 17.84 -4.71
N SER A 41 -9.61 17.43 -3.55
CA SER A 41 -10.47 18.24 -2.69
C SER A 41 -9.99 18.32 -1.25
N THR A 42 -9.34 17.29 -0.73
CA THR A 42 -9.07 17.16 0.70
C THR A 42 -7.71 16.51 0.96
N SER A 43 -7.35 16.50 2.24
CA SER A 43 -6.15 15.86 2.75
C SER A 43 -6.45 15.21 4.08
N GLY A 44 -5.68 14.18 4.43
CA GLY A 44 -5.87 13.51 5.70
C GLY A 44 -4.70 12.63 6.08
N LEU A 45 -4.91 11.81 7.10
CA LEU A 45 -3.91 10.85 7.56
C LEU A 45 -4.07 9.54 6.82
N VAL A 46 -2.95 8.87 6.60
CA VAL A 46 -2.91 7.56 5.97
C VAL A 46 -1.98 6.63 6.76
N ILE A 47 -2.33 5.35 6.78
CA ILE A 47 -1.42 4.29 7.20
C ILE A 47 -1.38 3.22 6.12
N ASN A 48 -0.16 2.84 5.76
CA ASN A 48 0.12 1.78 4.79
C ASN A 48 0.78 0.60 5.50
N GLY A 49 0.35 -0.62 5.19
CA GLY A 49 1.02 -1.87 5.54
C GLY A 49 1.41 -2.64 4.27
N GLU A 50 2.61 -3.22 4.24
CA GLU A 50 3.17 -3.83 3.04
C GLU A 50 3.88 -5.15 3.32
N LEU A 51 3.70 -6.11 2.42
CA LEU A 51 4.45 -7.37 2.34
C LEU A 51 5.11 -7.46 0.97
N SER A 52 6.44 -7.53 0.93
CA SER A 52 7.20 -7.63 -0.32
C SER A 52 7.91 -8.96 -0.42
N PHE A 53 7.86 -9.56 -1.61
CA PHE A 53 8.55 -10.77 -1.99
C PHE A 53 9.53 -10.47 -3.11
N ALA A 54 10.68 -11.13 -3.11
CA ALA A 54 11.70 -10.98 -4.13
C ALA A 54 11.80 -12.24 -4.99
N TYR A 55 11.89 -12.05 -6.30
CA TYR A 55 12.25 -13.07 -7.27
C TYR A 55 13.22 -12.48 -8.28
N LYS A 56 14.45 -13.00 -8.26
CA LYS A 56 15.60 -12.42 -8.97
C LYS A 56 15.80 -10.95 -8.55
N SER A 57 15.86 -10.04 -9.51
CA SER A 57 15.96 -8.59 -9.30
C SER A 57 14.61 -7.88 -9.21
N ASN A 58 13.49 -8.60 -9.11
CA ASN A 58 12.15 -8.03 -9.10
C ASN A 58 11.48 -8.20 -7.74
N LEU A 59 10.67 -7.21 -7.38
CA LEU A 59 9.86 -7.16 -6.17
C LEU A 59 8.38 -7.30 -6.51
N PHE A 60 7.69 -8.14 -5.76
CA PHE A 60 6.24 -8.28 -5.78
C PHE A 60 5.72 -7.84 -4.42
N THR A 61 4.98 -6.75 -4.37
CA THR A 61 4.51 -6.14 -3.11
C THR A 61 3.00 -6.18 -3.03
N PHE A 62 2.47 -6.75 -1.96
CA PHE A 62 1.10 -6.54 -1.54
C PHE A 62 1.05 -5.36 -0.58
N SER A 63 0.19 -4.39 -0.85
CA SER A 63 0.02 -3.20 -0.01
C SER A 63 -1.44 -3.02 0.38
N ALA A 64 -1.67 -2.76 1.66
CA ALA A 64 -2.95 -2.38 2.20
C ALA A 64 -2.84 -0.97 2.78
N THR A 65 -3.72 -0.08 2.35
CA THR A 65 -3.72 1.33 2.72
C THR A 65 -5.08 1.67 3.28
N THR A 66 -5.11 2.46 4.35
CA THR A 66 -6.33 3.10 4.84
C THR A 66 -6.03 4.55 5.16
N GLY A 67 -6.92 5.44 4.78
CA GLY A 67 -6.81 6.87 5.04
C GLY A 67 -8.15 7.47 5.45
N SER A 68 -8.07 8.55 6.21
CA SER A 68 -9.22 9.29 6.71
C SER A 68 -8.91 10.77 6.70
N GLU A 69 -9.89 11.58 6.32
CA GLU A 69 -9.79 13.04 6.43
C GLU A 69 -9.56 13.45 7.88
N VAL A 70 -8.74 14.49 8.07
CA VAL A 70 -8.61 15.18 9.35
C VAL A 70 -9.46 16.43 9.27
N ASN A 71 -10.77 16.28 9.44
CA ASN A 71 -11.69 17.40 9.57
C ASN A 71 -12.17 17.51 11.01
N PHE A 72 -12.04 18.71 11.60
CA PHE A 72 -12.62 19.04 12.91
C PHE A 72 -14.15 19.27 12.84
N PHE A 73 -14.72 19.26 11.63
CA PHE A 73 -16.14 19.51 11.37
C PHE A 73 -16.74 18.33 10.59
N ASP A 74 -17.29 17.37 11.34
CA ASP A 74 -18.26 16.29 11.05
C ASP A 74 -18.28 15.49 9.72
N ASN A 75 -17.61 15.88 8.64
CA ASN A 75 -17.49 15.07 7.43
C ASN A 75 -16.25 14.18 7.52
N HIS A 76 -16.49 12.87 7.55
CA HIS A 76 -15.46 11.85 7.65
C HIS A 76 -15.43 11.04 6.36
N ASP A 77 -14.73 11.55 5.34
CA ASP A 77 -14.43 10.72 4.19
C ASP A 77 -13.26 9.79 4.55
N ASN A 78 -13.42 8.51 4.25
CA ASN A 78 -12.38 7.52 4.43
C ASN A 78 -12.22 6.67 3.17
N PHE A 79 -11.03 6.12 3.02
CA PHE A 79 -10.76 5.20 1.93
C PHE A 79 -9.88 4.05 2.39
N TYR A 80 -9.96 2.96 1.66
CA TYR A 80 -8.99 1.90 1.75
C TYR A 80 -8.62 1.41 0.35
N SER A 81 -7.38 0.95 0.21
CA SER A 81 -6.90 0.32 -1.01
C SER A 81 -6.11 -0.96 -0.75
N LEU A 82 -6.25 -1.91 -1.66
CA LEU A 82 -5.50 -3.16 -1.69
C LEU A 82 -4.79 -3.24 -3.03
N ASN A 83 -3.46 -3.16 -3.02
CA ASN A 83 -2.64 -3.04 -4.20
C ASN A 83 -1.75 -4.27 -4.36
N LEU A 84 -1.66 -4.77 -5.60
CA LEU A 84 -0.65 -5.74 -6.03
C LEU A 84 0.33 -5.02 -6.95
N LEU A 85 1.56 -4.91 -6.49
CA LEU A 85 2.60 -4.08 -7.09
C LEU A 85 3.75 -4.94 -7.60
N TYR A 86 4.28 -4.58 -8.75
CA TYR A 86 5.51 -5.12 -9.31
C TYR A 86 6.54 -4.00 -9.41
N GLY A 87 7.77 -4.28 -9.00
CA GLY A 87 8.81 -3.26 -8.92
C GLY A 87 10.22 -3.79 -8.92
N ARG A 88 11.17 -2.88 -8.74
CA ARG A 88 12.60 -3.18 -8.61
C ARG A 88 13.25 -2.30 -7.54
N GLU A 89 14.28 -2.87 -6.93
CA GLU A 89 15.15 -2.20 -5.98
C GLU A 89 16.43 -1.72 -6.69
N PHE A 90 16.83 -0.48 -6.44
CA PHE A 90 18.06 0.13 -6.92
C PHE A 90 18.90 0.52 -5.70
N SER A 91 19.99 -0.21 -5.48
CA SER A 91 20.95 0.10 -4.42
C SER A 91 21.94 1.18 -4.89
N MET A 92 21.97 2.32 -4.20
CA MET A 92 22.96 3.36 -4.38
C MET A 92 24.02 3.24 -3.27
N GLY A 93 25.10 2.51 -3.57
CA GLY A 93 26.11 2.17 -2.58
C GLY A 93 25.63 1.10 -1.60
N ARG A 94 26.09 1.18 -0.34
CA ARG A 94 25.79 0.15 0.68
C ARG A 94 24.58 0.45 1.57
N LYS A 95 24.12 1.71 1.55
CA LYS A 95 23.17 2.22 2.56
C LYS A 95 21.92 2.87 1.98
N PHE A 96 21.97 3.43 0.78
CA PHE A 96 20.81 4.07 0.16
C PHE A 96 20.16 3.12 -0.83
N ILE A 97 18.84 3.04 -0.76
CA ILE A 97 18.04 2.14 -1.58
C ILE A 97 16.85 2.93 -2.12
N ILE A 98 16.60 2.79 -3.42
CA ILE A 98 15.44 3.36 -4.08
C ILE A 98 14.60 2.22 -4.64
N ASP A 99 13.31 2.18 -4.31
CA ASP A 99 12.38 1.22 -4.89
C ASP A 99 11.40 1.94 -5.80
N ALA A 100 11.10 1.37 -6.96
CA ALA A 100 10.03 1.82 -7.84
C ALA A 100 9.07 0.67 -8.12
N HIS A 101 7.78 0.94 -8.00
CA HIS A 101 6.70 -0.03 -8.15
C HIS A 101 5.57 0.56 -8.99
N ALA A 102 4.90 -0.31 -9.74
CA ALA A 102 3.63 -0.03 -10.41
C ALA A 102 2.75 -1.28 -10.35
N GLY A 103 1.44 -1.14 -10.46
CA GLY A 103 0.58 -2.32 -10.44
C GLY A 103 -0.89 -2.04 -10.63
N ILE A 104 -1.69 -2.91 -10.03
CA ILE A 104 -3.15 -2.81 -10.01
C ILE A 104 -3.63 -2.81 -8.57
N GLY A 105 -4.70 -2.06 -8.32
CA GLY A 105 -5.24 -1.92 -6.98
C GLY A 105 -6.75 -1.86 -6.97
N TYR A 106 -7.36 -2.42 -5.93
CA TYR A 106 -8.74 -2.15 -5.58
C TYR A 106 -8.75 -0.91 -4.68
N PHE A 107 -9.61 0.07 -5.00
CA PHE A 107 -9.78 1.30 -4.25
C PHE A 107 -11.25 1.47 -3.87
N SER A 108 -11.52 1.77 -2.60
CA SER A 108 -12.86 2.02 -2.09
C SER A 108 -12.84 3.30 -1.29
N PHE A 109 -13.69 4.24 -1.71
CA PHE A 109 -13.87 5.54 -1.09
C PHE A 109 -15.29 5.61 -0.54
N LYS A 110 -15.42 6.01 0.72
CA LYS A 110 -16.71 6.21 1.36
C LYS A 110 -16.76 7.64 1.86
N SER A 111 -17.72 8.38 1.30
CA SER A 111 -18.10 9.70 1.81
C SER A 111 -19.34 9.55 2.67
N THR A 112 -19.25 10.06 3.90
CA THR A 112 -20.38 10.16 4.80
C THR A 112 -20.82 11.62 4.81
N ARG A 113 -22.01 11.88 4.27
CA ARG A 113 -22.59 13.22 4.24
C ARG A 113 -23.87 13.26 5.06
N TYR A 114 -24.04 14.34 5.82
CA TYR A 114 -25.32 14.67 6.42
C TYR A 114 -26.24 15.26 5.36
N HIS A 115 -27.36 14.58 5.10
CA HIS A 115 -28.46 15.12 4.34
C HIS A 115 -29.54 15.59 5.31
N TRP A 116 -29.99 16.83 5.14
CA TRP A 116 -31.07 17.38 5.96
C TRP A 116 -32.38 17.16 5.21
N GLU A 117 -33.26 16.34 5.79
CA GLU A 117 -34.62 16.11 5.28
C GLU A 117 -35.60 16.55 6.37
N GLY A 118 -36.05 17.80 6.29
CA GLY A 118 -36.80 18.44 7.39
C GLY A 118 -35.89 18.86 8.55
N ASP A 119 -36.30 18.57 9.79
CA ASP A 119 -35.54 18.83 11.03
C ASP A 119 -34.61 17.66 11.42
N GLU A 120 -34.61 16.57 10.65
CA GLU A 120 -33.78 15.38 10.92
C GLU A 120 -32.56 15.34 9.98
N SER A 121 -31.40 15.00 10.54
CA SER A 121 -30.18 14.75 9.79
C SER A 121 -30.06 13.26 9.48
N ILE A 122 -30.12 12.88 8.20
CA ILE A 122 -29.93 11.50 7.74
C ILE A 122 -28.48 11.34 7.27
N LEU A 123 -27.80 10.33 7.79
CA LEU A 123 -26.47 9.93 7.32
C LEU A 123 -26.60 9.14 6.03
N ILE A 124 -26.11 9.69 4.92
CA ILE A 124 -26.06 8.97 3.64
C ILE A 124 -24.63 8.49 3.40
N ASP A 125 -24.48 7.16 3.39
CA ASP A 125 -23.24 6.48 3.04
C ASP A 125 -23.27 6.08 1.57
N SER A 126 -22.33 6.61 0.78
CA SER A 126 -22.20 6.29 -0.65
C SER A 126 -20.83 5.69 -0.96
N PRO A 127 -20.62 4.38 -0.76
CA PRO A 127 -19.35 3.74 -1.11
C PRO A 127 -19.17 3.70 -2.63
N ARG A 128 -18.00 4.14 -3.09
CA ARG A 128 -17.56 4.10 -4.48
C ARG A 128 -16.33 3.22 -4.59
N ASN A 129 -16.44 2.16 -5.38
CA ASN A 129 -15.37 1.19 -5.57
C ASN A 129 -14.86 1.28 -7.00
N THR A 130 -13.56 1.14 -7.18
CA THR A 130 -12.93 1.15 -8.49
C THR A 130 -11.63 0.36 -8.50
N ILE A 131 -11.12 0.09 -9.69
CA ILE A 131 -9.78 -0.44 -9.90
C ILE A 131 -8.89 0.73 -10.30
N GLY A 132 -7.72 0.80 -9.68
CA GLY A 132 -6.72 1.82 -9.94
C GLY A 132 -5.39 1.24 -10.41
N LEU A 133 -4.54 2.14 -10.89
CA LEU A 133 -3.16 1.90 -11.27
C LEU A 133 -2.25 2.57 -10.24
N PRO A 134 -1.94 1.90 -9.12
CA PRO A 134 -1.01 2.43 -8.13
C PRO A 134 0.42 2.45 -8.68
N VAL A 135 1.10 3.58 -8.49
CA VAL A 135 2.54 3.74 -8.67
C VAL A 135 3.15 4.16 -7.35
N SER A 136 4.30 3.60 -6.98
CA SER A 136 4.97 3.94 -5.73
C SER A 136 6.47 4.04 -5.91
N ALA A 137 7.06 5.03 -5.24
CA ALA A 137 8.49 5.18 -5.09
C ALA A 137 8.85 5.22 -3.61
N ARG A 138 9.99 4.61 -3.24
CA ARG A 138 10.52 4.64 -1.88
C ARG A 138 11.96 5.03 -1.92
N VAL A 139 12.37 5.86 -0.97
CA VAL A 139 13.78 6.20 -0.75
C VAL A 139 14.10 5.83 0.68
N ARG A 140 14.98 4.85 0.86
CA ARG A 140 15.29 4.22 2.15
C ARG A 140 16.78 4.30 2.47
N TYR A 141 17.07 4.57 3.73
CA TYR A 141 18.37 4.38 4.35
C TYR A 141 18.38 3.08 5.15
N LYS A 142 19.33 2.20 4.84
CA LYS A 142 19.58 0.94 5.52
C LYS A 142 20.42 1.19 6.76
N PHE A 143 19.80 1.12 7.94
CA PHE A 143 20.51 1.25 9.21
C PHE A 143 21.37 0.01 9.49
N ASN A 144 20.79 -1.17 9.26
CA ASN A 144 21.46 -2.45 9.38
C ASN A 144 20.82 -3.47 8.40
N ASP A 145 21.22 -4.73 8.46
CA ASP A 145 20.67 -5.77 7.58
C ASP A 145 19.18 -6.06 7.77
N LEU A 146 18.60 -5.66 8.89
CA LEU A 146 17.23 -6.01 9.29
C LEU A 146 16.27 -4.83 9.21
N ILE A 147 16.75 -3.59 9.28
CA ILE A 147 15.90 -2.40 9.39
C ILE A 147 16.36 -1.33 8.40
N SER A 148 15.40 -0.81 7.65
CA SER A 148 15.54 0.39 6.83
C SER A 148 14.45 1.41 7.20
N LEU A 149 14.78 2.69 7.10
CA LEU A 149 13.86 3.81 7.30
C LEU A 149 13.90 4.71 6.07
N GLY A 150 12.79 5.34 5.71
CA GLY A 150 12.79 6.20 4.55
C GLY A 150 11.53 7.01 4.38
N LEU A 151 11.37 7.49 3.15
CA LEU A 151 10.15 8.13 2.67
C LEU A 151 9.49 7.25 1.61
N LYS A 152 8.17 7.17 1.67
CA LYS A 152 7.32 6.57 0.65
C LYS A 152 6.55 7.67 -0.06
N PHE A 153 6.42 7.52 -1.37
CA PHE A 153 5.55 8.28 -2.24
C PHE A 153 4.70 7.28 -3.00
N GLU A 154 3.39 7.47 -3.06
CA GLU A 154 2.49 6.59 -3.79
C GLU A 154 1.35 7.41 -4.37
N GLU A 155 0.97 7.10 -5.60
CA GLU A 155 -0.17 7.69 -6.28
C GLU A 155 -1.04 6.57 -6.83
N ASN A 156 -2.34 6.63 -6.56
CA ASN A 156 -3.30 5.66 -7.06
C ASN A 156 -4.23 6.31 -8.10
N PHE A 157 -3.87 6.18 -9.37
CA PHE A 157 -4.69 6.66 -10.48
C PHE A 157 -5.94 5.81 -10.62
N ASN A 158 -7.11 6.40 -10.45
CA ASN A 158 -8.38 5.69 -10.62
C ASN A 158 -9.50 6.64 -11.08
N SER A 159 -10.63 6.06 -11.50
CA SER A 159 -11.76 6.82 -12.07
C SER A 159 -12.62 7.56 -11.03
N VAL A 160 -12.42 7.31 -9.74
CA VAL A 160 -13.21 7.93 -8.67
C VAL A 160 -12.49 9.17 -8.14
N ASN A 161 -11.27 9.00 -7.64
CA ASN A 161 -10.46 10.08 -7.11
C ASN A 161 -9.00 9.64 -7.08
N SER A 162 -8.10 10.36 -7.75
CA SER A 162 -6.67 10.05 -7.69
C SER A 162 -6.12 10.50 -6.34
N VAL A 163 -5.55 9.57 -5.59
CA VAL A 163 -5.02 9.83 -4.25
C VAL A 163 -3.50 9.73 -4.29
N PHE A 164 -2.85 10.84 -3.96
CA PHE A 164 -1.41 10.87 -3.69
C PHE A 164 -1.18 10.74 -2.20
N ASN A 165 -0.23 9.91 -1.78
CA ASN A 165 0.15 9.76 -0.40
C ASN A 165 1.67 9.76 -0.21
N THR A 166 2.10 10.31 0.92
CA THR A 166 3.50 10.33 1.31
C THR A 166 3.64 10.13 2.81
N GLY A 167 4.71 9.45 3.23
CA GLY A 167 4.90 9.11 4.63
C GLY A 167 6.29 8.58 4.95
N ILE A 168 6.51 8.38 6.24
CA ILE A 168 7.74 7.76 6.76
C ILE A 168 7.56 6.26 6.69
N ILE A 169 8.44 5.55 6.01
CA ILE A 169 8.41 4.09 5.95
C ILE A 169 9.41 3.48 6.92
N VAL A 170 8.94 2.56 7.75
CA VAL A 170 9.78 1.65 8.55
C VAL A 170 9.67 0.26 7.93
N GLN A 171 10.81 -0.29 7.51
CA GLN A 171 10.87 -1.57 6.82
C GLN A 171 11.76 -2.57 7.55
N TRP A 172 11.20 -3.75 7.81
CA TRP A 172 11.93 -4.93 8.28
C TRP A 172 12.34 -5.78 7.07
N ASN A 173 13.65 -5.97 6.89
CA ASN A 173 14.25 -6.75 5.82
C ASN A 173 14.52 -8.19 6.29
N PHE A 174 14.13 -9.16 5.48
CA PHE A 174 14.42 -10.57 5.73
C PHE A 174 15.62 -11.00 4.90
N LYS A 175 16.55 -11.73 5.52
CA LYS A 175 17.71 -12.26 4.80
C LYS A 175 17.27 -13.41 3.89
N LYS A 176 17.74 -13.40 2.64
CA LYS A 176 17.69 -14.57 1.76
C LYS A 176 18.40 -15.72 2.47
N ARG A 177 17.67 -16.79 2.81
CA ARG A 177 18.29 -18.03 3.28
C ARG A 177 19.10 -18.60 2.11
N LYS A 178 20.40 -18.77 2.33
CA LYS A 178 21.31 -19.40 1.37
C LYS A 178 21.00 -20.87 1.24
#